data_AF-A0A5P0YSV8-F1
#
_entry.id   AF-A0A5P0YSV8-F1
#
_cell.length_a   1.000
_cell.length_b   1.000
_cell.length_c   1.000
_cell.angle_alpha   90.00
_cell.angle_beta   90.00
_cell.angle_gamma   90.00
#
_symmetry.space_group_name_H-M   'P 1'
#
loop_
_entity.id
_entity.type
_entity.pdbx_description
1 polymer ?
#
loop_
_entity_poly.entity_id
_entity_poly.type
_entity_poly.pdbx_seq_one_letter_code
_entity_poly.pdbx_strand_id
1 'polypeptide(L)'
;MSKIEWSSSLKRILRQLVCLVIFASVAPLVACEPYRYEDAARDQEFSRSDAEGVWRGWRGSVPELLPSGEARVRKLDGQNSFHAEGWRVSGGGSWTYYGKGEYRVKRNVGTGPVVEVKIKTERFEWRDCGKMEALQDCNREEPYGVIEWAFGVTGEGEPQLFFLVGDPDHQNLYLMEKE
;
A
#
# COMPACT_ATOMS: atom_id res chain seq x y z
N MET A 1 -10.07 -26.87 -71.98
CA MET A 1 -10.90 -25.64 -72.06
C MET A 1 -11.75 -25.62 -70.79
N SER A 2 -11.68 -24.72 -69.82
CA SER A 2 -11.22 -23.33 -69.74
C SER A 2 -10.49 -23.12 -68.39
N LYS A 3 -9.32 -22.46 -68.39
CA LYS A 3 -8.64 -22.01 -67.17
C LYS A 3 -9.35 -20.74 -66.70
N ILE A 4 -9.96 -20.77 -65.52
CA ILE A 4 -10.51 -19.58 -64.89
C ILE A 4 -9.32 -18.73 -64.41
N GLU A 5 -8.94 -17.73 -65.19
CA GLU A 5 -8.02 -16.69 -64.78
C GLU A 5 -8.75 -15.70 -63.87
N TRP A 6 -8.39 -15.74 -62.58
CA TRP A 6 -8.86 -14.77 -61.60
C TRP A 6 -8.14 -13.44 -61.79
N SER A 7 -8.89 -12.35 -61.99
CA SER A 7 -8.34 -11.01 -62.18
C SER A 7 -7.53 -10.55 -60.95
N SER A 8 -6.46 -9.81 -61.21
CA SER A 8 -5.53 -9.27 -60.20
C SER A 8 -6.21 -8.41 -59.13
N SER A 9 -7.40 -7.90 -59.41
CA SER A 9 -8.23 -7.14 -58.47
C SER A 9 -8.82 -8.01 -57.36
N LEU A 10 -9.22 -9.25 -57.65
CA LEU A 10 -9.74 -10.19 -56.64
C LEU A 10 -8.65 -10.67 -55.67
N LYS A 11 -7.39 -10.81 -56.14
CA LYS A 11 -6.24 -11.13 -55.28
C LYS A 11 -5.86 -9.98 -54.35
N ARG A 12 -6.10 -8.72 -54.75
CA ARG A 12 -5.87 -7.54 -53.90
C ARG A 12 -6.92 -7.40 -52.81
N ILE A 13 -8.20 -7.69 -53.12
CA ILE A 13 -9.30 -7.66 -52.14
C ILE A 13 -9.13 -8.78 -51.10
N LEU A 14 -8.68 -9.97 -51.52
CA LEU A 14 -8.41 -11.07 -50.58
C LEU A 14 -7.17 -10.80 -49.70
N ARG A 15 -6.16 -10.07 -50.19
CA ARG A 15 -5.02 -9.61 -49.37
C ARG A 15 -5.39 -8.53 -48.36
N GLN A 16 -6.31 -7.63 -48.70
CA GLN A 16 -6.78 -6.60 -47.77
C GLN A 16 -7.72 -7.15 -46.69
N LEU A 17 -8.45 -8.23 -46.96
CA LEU A 17 -9.28 -8.91 -45.95
C LEU A 17 -8.48 -9.78 -44.97
N VAL A 18 -7.26 -10.21 -45.31
CA VAL A 18 -6.38 -10.96 -44.40
C VAL A 18 -5.62 -10.04 -43.43
N CYS A 19 -5.47 -8.75 -43.75
CA CYS A 19 -4.86 -7.77 -42.83
C CYS A 19 -5.82 -7.20 -41.78
N LEU A 20 -7.12 -7.48 -41.86
CA LEU A 20 -8.15 -6.85 -41.01
C LEU A 20 -8.66 -7.73 -39.85
N VAL A 21 -8.14 -8.95 -39.69
CA VAL A 21 -8.57 -9.88 -38.61
C VAL A 21 -7.42 -10.26 -37.64
N ILE A 22 -6.19 -9.78 -37.86
CA ILE A 22 -5.07 -9.94 -36.92
C ILE A 22 -4.66 -8.58 -36.36
N PHE A 23 -5.63 -7.84 -35.83
CA PHE A 23 -5.39 -6.64 -35.01
C PHE A 23 -6.41 -6.58 -33.87
N ALA A 24 -6.84 -7.75 -33.39
CA ALA A 24 -7.66 -7.88 -32.21
C ALA A 24 -6.74 -8.17 -31.02
N SER A 25 -6.49 -7.12 -30.24
CA SER A 25 -6.26 -7.16 -28.80
C SER A 25 -5.09 -8.02 -28.30
N VAL A 26 -3.86 -7.56 -28.51
CA VAL A 26 -2.87 -7.62 -27.42
C VAL A 26 -3.05 -6.32 -26.65
N ALA A 27 -4.02 -6.31 -25.74
CA ALA A 27 -3.97 -5.31 -24.68
C ALA A 27 -2.62 -5.52 -23.98
N PRO A 28 -1.79 -4.48 -23.78
CA PRO A 28 -0.79 -4.61 -22.75
C PRO A 28 -1.58 -4.92 -21.49
N LEU A 29 -1.43 -6.15 -20.98
CA LEU A 29 -1.44 -6.31 -19.54
C LEU A 29 -0.37 -5.33 -19.09
N VAL A 30 -0.77 -4.09 -18.79
CA VAL A 30 -0.14 -3.32 -17.74
C VAL A 30 -0.29 -4.23 -16.55
N ALA A 31 0.67 -5.14 -16.43
CA ALA A 31 1.07 -5.68 -15.17
C ALA A 31 1.21 -4.43 -14.32
N CYS A 32 0.23 -4.21 -13.47
CA CYS A 32 0.36 -3.35 -12.33
C CYS A 32 1.56 -3.96 -11.61
N GLU A 33 2.77 -3.49 -11.94
CA GLU A 33 3.96 -3.94 -11.25
C GLU A 33 3.67 -3.67 -9.78
N PRO A 34 3.68 -4.70 -8.92
CA PRO A 34 3.47 -4.47 -7.51
C PRO A 34 4.50 -3.44 -7.11
N TYR A 35 4.04 -2.30 -6.58
CA TYR A 35 4.86 -1.16 -6.19
C TYR A 35 6.04 -1.71 -5.39
N ARG A 36 7.24 -1.74 -6.00
CA ARG A 36 8.39 -2.31 -5.31
C ARG A 36 8.74 -1.37 -4.18
N TYR A 37 8.81 -1.91 -2.99
CA TYR A 37 9.10 -1.13 -1.80
C TYR A 37 10.45 -0.38 -1.91
N GLU A 38 11.42 -0.94 -2.64
CA GLU A 38 12.71 -0.31 -2.94
C GLU A 38 12.56 1.06 -3.65
N ASP A 39 11.47 1.28 -4.38
CA ASP A 39 11.19 2.50 -5.12
C ASP A 39 10.29 3.49 -4.36
N ALA A 40 9.70 3.04 -3.25
CA ALA A 40 8.71 3.81 -2.50
C ALA A 40 9.37 4.83 -1.57
N ALA A 41 10.42 4.43 -0.85
CA ALA A 41 11.13 5.36 0.01
C ALA A 41 11.96 6.32 -0.82
N ARG A 42 11.60 7.60 -0.80
CA ARG A 42 12.31 8.61 -1.57
C ARG A 42 13.15 9.51 -0.69
N ASP A 43 14.28 9.90 -1.26
CA ASP A 43 15.15 10.92 -0.71
C ASP A 43 14.53 12.30 -0.97
N GLN A 44 13.61 12.71 -0.09
CA GLN A 44 12.96 14.01 -0.16
C GLN A 44 13.16 14.78 1.16
N GLU A 45 13.11 16.11 1.06
CA GLU A 45 13.05 16.95 2.24
C GLU A 45 11.71 16.73 2.94
N PHE A 46 11.79 16.24 4.18
CA PHE A 46 10.66 16.03 5.06
C PHE A 46 11.19 16.25 6.48
N SER A 47 10.48 17.03 7.26
CA SER A 47 10.88 17.43 8.61
C SER A 47 9.92 16.87 9.65
N ARG A 48 10.29 17.02 10.92
CA ARG A 48 9.40 16.68 12.04
C ARG A 48 8.06 17.41 11.95
N SER A 49 8.06 18.70 11.61
CA SER A 49 6.81 19.49 11.45
C SER A 49 5.97 19.02 10.26
N ASP A 50 6.59 18.46 9.23
CA ASP A 50 5.85 17.90 8.10
C ASP A 50 5.13 16.61 8.47
N ALA A 51 5.70 15.82 9.41
CA ALA A 51 5.07 14.64 9.99
C ALA A 51 3.85 14.97 10.87
N GLU A 52 3.86 16.13 11.54
CA GLU A 52 2.78 16.53 12.44
C GLU A 52 1.45 16.71 11.69
N GLY A 53 0.35 16.28 12.31
CA GLY A 53 -1.00 16.39 11.76
C GLY A 53 -1.74 15.06 11.66
N VAL A 54 -2.84 15.08 10.91
CA VAL A 54 -3.70 13.92 10.69
C VAL A 54 -3.40 13.32 9.32
N TRP A 55 -3.23 12.01 9.29
CA TRP A 55 -2.94 11.24 8.09
C TRP A 55 -4.10 10.30 7.80
N ARG A 56 -4.62 10.31 6.58
CA ARG A 56 -5.69 9.44 6.12
C ARG A 56 -5.12 8.32 5.28
N GLY A 57 -5.27 7.10 5.76
CA GLY A 57 -4.86 5.90 5.05
C GLY A 57 -6.02 5.01 4.61
N TRP A 58 -5.62 3.83 4.15
CA TRP A 58 -6.49 2.77 3.69
C TRP A 58 -7.63 2.41 4.67
N ARG A 59 -8.83 2.18 4.13
CA ARG A 59 -10.03 1.76 4.87
C ARG A 59 -10.30 2.58 6.15
N GLY A 60 -9.98 3.87 6.12
CA GLY A 60 -10.22 4.78 7.24
C GLY A 60 -9.24 4.61 8.40
N SER A 61 -8.03 4.11 8.15
CA SER A 61 -6.94 4.23 9.12
C SER A 61 -6.57 5.71 9.28
N VAL A 62 -6.48 6.19 10.51
CA VAL A 62 -6.18 7.61 10.78
C VAL A 62 -5.16 7.74 11.91
N PRO A 63 -3.86 7.84 11.59
CA PRO A 63 -2.85 8.33 12.52
C PRO A 63 -2.93 9.85 12.68
N GLU A 64 -2.88 10.31 13.92
CA GLU A 64 -2.73 11.70 14.31
C GLU A 64 -1.42 11.82 15.10
N LEU A 65 -0.52 12.66 14.60
CA LEU A 65 0.83 12.87 15.13
C LEU A 65 0.89 14.29 15.71
N LEU A 66 0.81 14.41 17.03
CA LEU A 66 0.76 15.70 17.72
C LEU A 66 2.16 16.30 17.87
N PRO A 67 2.33 17.64 17.84
CA PRO A 67 3.64 18.29 18.03
C PRO A 67 4.36 17.93 19.33
N SER A 68 3.61 17.50 20.35
CA SER A 68 4.10 17.01 21.64
C SER A 68 4.87 15.68 21.56
N GLY A 69 4.79 14.96 20.44
CA GLY A 69 5.26 13.58 20.34
C GLY A 69 4.21 12.53 20.74
N GLU A 70 2.99 12.94 21.09
CA GLU A 70 1.86 12.02 21.29
C GLU A 70 1.31 11.54 19.93
N ALA A 71 0.99 10.26 19.85
CA ALA A 71 0.35 9.66 18.67
C ALA A 71 -1.01 9.09 19.05
N ARG A 72 -2.01 9.26 18.18
CA ARG A 72 -3.31 8.60 18.27
C ARG A 72 -3.58 7.89 16.98
N VAL A 73 -4.04 6.65 17.02
CA VAL A 73 -4.41 5.92 15.82
C VAL A 73 -5.84 5.42 15.92
N ARG A 74 -6.54 5.43 14.79
CA ARG A 74 -7.81 4.74 14.61
C ARG A 74 -7.70 3.76 13.47
N LYS A 75 -8.15 2.54 13.72
CA LYS A 75 -8.26 1.46 12.71
C LYS A 75 -6.99 1.26 11.88
N LEU A 76 -5.81 1.44 12.47
CA LEU A 76 -4.56 1.20 11.77
C LEU A 76 -4.34 -0.31 11.68
N ASP A 77 -4.05 -0.83 10.50
CA ASP A 77 -3.83 -2.26 10.34
C ASP A 77 -2.63 -2.71 11.21
N GLY A 78 -2.82 -3.78 11.97
CA GLY A 78 -1.80 -4.31 12.87
C GLY A 78 -0.54 -4.73 12.11
N GLN A 79 0.60 -4.79 12.78
CA GLN A 79 1.85 -5.30 12.19
C GLN A 79 2.02 -6.81 12.43
N ASN A 80 2.78 -7.48 11.55
CA ASN A 80 3.21 -8.89 11.73
C ASN A 80 2.02 -9.85 11.91
N SER A 81 1.98 -10.64 12.99
CA SER A 81 0.90 -11.57 13.31
C SER A 81 -0.46 -10.86 13.41
N PHE A 82 -0.50 -9.62 13.93
CA PHE A 82 -1.74 -8.85 13.98
C PHE A 82 -2.29 -8.54 12.59
N HIS A 83 -1.42 -8.31 11.61
CA HIS A 83 -1.84 -8.18 10.23
C HIS A 83 -2.38 -9.48 9.66
N ALA A 84 -1.65 -10.58 9.87
CA ALA A 84 -1.99 -11.90 9.34
C ALA A 84 -3.33 -12.38 9.90
N GLU A 85 -3.60 -12.05 11.15
CA GLU A 85 -4.88 -12.31 11.81
C GLU A 85 -5.97 -11.31 11.44
N GLY A 86 -5.68 -10.27 10.65
CA GLY A 86 -6.65 -9.29 10.18
C GLY A 86 -7.04 -8.22 11.20
N TRP A 87 -6.27 -8.04 12.26
CA TRP A 87 -6.54 -7.03 13.28
C TRP A 87 -6.23 -5.61 12.80
N ARG A 88 -7.08 -4.68 13.19
CA ARG A 88 -6.91 -3.23 13.10
C ARG A 88 -7.00 -2.65 14.50
N VAL A 89 -6.20 -1.65 14.77
CA VAL A 89 -5.91 -1.19 16.12
C VAL A 89 -6.26 0.27 16.28
N SER A 90 -6.78 0.61 17.46
CA SER A 90 -6.98 1.99 17.88
C SER A 90 -6.42 2.18 19.29
N GLY A 91 -5.88 3.35 19.56
CA GLY A 91 -5.31 3.70 20.85
C GLY A 91 -4.37 4.89 20.79
N GLY A 92 -3.77 5.20 21.93
CA GLY A 92 -2.80 6.27 22.09
C GLY A 92 -1.38 5.77 22.36
N GLY A 93 -0.41 6.66 22.16
CA GLY A 93 0.99 6.40 22.47
C GLY A 93 1.89 7.54 22.03
N SER A 94 3.04 7.22 21.45
CA SER A 94 4.06 8.20 21.09
C SER A 94 4.53 8.04 19.66
N TRP A 95 5.06 9.11 19.09
CA TRP A 95 5.82 9.06 17.85
C TRP A 95 7.15 9.79 17.96
N THR A 96 8.09 9.35 17.13
CA THR A 96 9.44 9.91 17.03
C THR A 96 9.78 10.09 15.55
N TYR A 97 10.33 11.25 15.22
CA TYR A 97 10.91 11.52 13.91
C TYR A 97 12.39 11.15 13.89
N TYR A 98 12.81 10.46 12.84
CA TYR A 98 14.20 10.16 12.54
C TYR A 98 14.53 10.79 11.19
N GLY A 99 15.59 11.59 11.17
CA GLY A 99 16.14 12.11 9.93
C GLY A 99 16.69 11.00 9.02
N LYS A 100 17.04 11.39 7.81
CA LYS A 100 17.64 10.49 6.81
C LYS A 100 18.83 9.72 7.41
N GLY A 101 18.78 8.39 7.33
CA GLY A 101 19.84 7.50 7.83
C GLY A 101 19.98 7.41 9.35
N GLU A 102 19.12 8.07 10.14
CA GLU A 102 19.15 8.01 11.60
C GLU A 102 18.42 6.78 12.14
N TYR A 103 17.40 6.30 11.43
CA TYR A 103 16.66 5.10 11.81
C TYR A 103 17.48 3.84 11.52
N ARG A 104 17.92 3.15 12.58
CA ARG A 104 18.78 1.93 12.49
C ARG A 104 18.07 0.65 12.90
N VAL A 105 16.74 0.67 13.00
CA VAL A 105 15.95 -0.47 13.50
C VAL A 105 15.63 -1.45 12.36
N LYS A 106 15.26 -2.69 12.72
CA LYS A 106 15.07 -3.84 11.82
C LYS A 106 13.98 -3.69 10.74
N ARG A 107 13.04 -2.73 10.86
CA ARG A 107 11.99 -2.53 9.86
C ARG A 107 12.48 -1.54 8.82
N ASN A 108 13.01 -2.08 7.72
CA ASN A 108 13.42 -1.26 6.61
C ASN A 108 12.16 -0.65 5.96
N VAL A 109 11.97 0.65 6.13
CA VAL A 109 11.01 1.49 5.37
C VAL A 109 11.71 2.55 4.53
N GLY A 110 13.04 2.45 4.43
CA GLY A 110 13.84 3.13 3.43
C GLY A 110 15.15 3.62 4.00
N THR A 111 15.85 4.42 3.21
CA THR A 111 17.01 5.23 3.66
C THR A 111 16.64 6.69 3.96
N GLY A 112 15.42 7.11 3.58
CA GLY A 112 14.88 8.44 3.83
C GLY A 112 14.47 8.67 5.30
N PRO A 113 13.80 9.79 5.58
CA PRO A 113 13.23 10.06 6.90
C PRO A 113 12.21 8.99 7.33
N VAL A 114 12.12 8.75 8.64
CA VAL A 114 11.23 7.75 9.21
C VAL A 114 10.45 8.34 10.38
N VAL A 115 9.16 8.04 10.44
CA VAL A 115 8.31 8.32 11.61
C VAL A 115 8.04 7.00 12.32
N GLU A 116 8.63 6.78 13.49
CA GLU A 116 8.31 5.63 14.33
C GLU A 116 7.10 5.96 15.19
N VAL A 117 6.11 5.06 15.21
CA VAL A 117 4.88 5.22 15.99
C VAL A 117 4.71 4.00 16.90
N LYS A 118 4.52 4.23 18.20
CA LYS A 118 4.30 3.19 19.21
C LYS A 118 2.96 3.43 19.88
N ILE A 119 2.05 2.48 19.73
CA ILE A 119 0.68 2.60 20.24
C ILE A 119 0.44 1.53 21.29
N LYS A 120 0.00 1.98 22.47
CA LYS A 120 -0.63 1.10 23.44
C LYS A 120 -2.05 0.85 22.96
N THR A 121 -2.36 -0.40 22.64
CA THR A 121 -3.64 -0.71 22.03
C THR A 121 -4.77 -0.65 23.07
N GLU A 122 -5.86 0.02 22.70
CA GLU A 122 -7.05 0.19 23.55
C GLU A 122 -8.27 -0.52 22.96
N ARG A 123 -8.29 -0.67 21.63
CA ARG A 123 -9.38 -1.33 20.92
C ARG A 123 -8.87 -2.05 19.68
N PHE A 124 -9.41 -3.24 19.47
CA PHE A 124 -9.24 -4.00 18.24
C PHE A 124 -10.53 -4.01 17.41
N GLU A 125 -10.34 -4.01 16.09
CA GLU A 125 -11.38 -4.25 15.11
C GLU A 125 -10.85 -5.25 14.09
N TRP A 126 -11.65 -6.24 13.70
CA TRP A 126 -11.25 -7.15 12.64
C TRP A 126 -11.53 -6.52 11.28
N ARG A 127 -10.60 -6.65 10.33
CA ARG A 127 -10.67 -6.03 9.01
C ARG A 127 -11.93 -6.46 8.26
N ASP A 128 -12.37 -7.71 8.36
CA ASP A 128 -13.40 -8.28 7.46
C ASP A 128 -14.61 -8.94 8.16
N CYS A 129 -15.02 -8.48 9.35
CA CYS A 129 -16.22 -9.00 10.05
C CYS A 129 -17.55 -8.85 9.26
N GLY A 130 -17.54 -8.19 8.10
CA GLY A 130 -18.73 -7.87 7.30
C GLY A 130 -19.06 -8.83 6.16
N LYS A 131 -18.26 -9.86 5.89
CA LYS A 131 -18.61 -10.89 4.89
C LYS A 131 -19.07 -12.16 5.61
N MET A 132 -20.39 -12.34 5.64
CA MET A 132 -21.09 -13.53 6.13
C MET A 132 -20.50 -14.80 5.50
N GLU A 133 -19.77 -15.57 6.29
CA GLU A 133 -19.72 -17.05 6.32
C GLU A 133 -18.64 -17.56 7.31
N ALA A 134 -17.72 -16.70 7.78
CA ALA A 134 -16.70 -17.04 8.78
C ALA A 134 -17.01 -16.55 10.22
N LEU A 135 -18.29 -16.50 10.61
CA LEU A 135 -18.72 -15.95 11.92
C LEU A 135 -18.24 -16.77 13.13
N GLN A 136 -17.61 -17.94 12.93
CA GLN A 136 -17.04 -18.74 14.02
C GLN A 136 -15.64 -18.29 14.46
N ASP A 137 -14.91 -17.52 13.65
CA ASP A 137 -13.50 -17.16 13.90
C ASP A 137 -13.30 -15.68 14.29
N CYS A 138 -14.39 -14.94 14.48
CA CYS A 138 -14.35 -13.55 14.98
C CYS A 138 -14.27 -13.47 16.52
N ASN A 139 -14.30 -14.61 17.22
CA ASN A 139 -14.23 -14.70 18.68
C ASN A 139 -12.79 -14.94 19.17
N ARG A 140 -11.81 -14.44 18.43
CA ARG A 140 -10.39 -14.47 18.83
C ARG A 140 -10.18 -13.46 19.95
N GLU A 141 -9.38 -13.86 20.94
CA GLU A 141 -9.05 -12.99 22.05
C GLU A 141 -8.27 -11.77 21.56
N GLU A 142 -8.69 -10.58 21.98
CA GLU A 142 -8.03 -9.34 21.62
C GLU A 142 -6.60 -9.32 22.19
N PRO A 143 -5.59 -9.04 21.37
CA PRO A 143 -4.22 -9.11 21.84
C PRO A 143 -3.81 -7.85 22.59
N TYR A 144 -3.50 -7.93 23.89
CA TYR A 144 -3.05 -6.75 24.63
C TYR A 144 -1.57 -6.45 24.40
N GLY A 145 -1.22 -5.19 24.11
CA GLY A 145 0.18 -4.78 24.01
C GLY A 145 0.45 -3.43 23.35
N VAL A 146 1.74 -3.13 23.27
CA VAL A 146 2.27 -2.03 22.45
C VAL A 146 2.61 -2.57 21.08
N ILE A 147 2.07 -1.94 20.05
CA ILE A 147 2.40 -2.23 18.65
C ILE A 147 3.16 -1.04 18.10
N GLU A 148 4.16 -1.33 17.27
CA GLU A 148 5.05 -0.32 16.70
C GLU A 148 4.95 -0.35 15.18
N TRP A 149 4.94 0.81 14.54
CA TRP A 149 5.06 1.00 13.10
C TRP A 149 6.28 1.87 12.80
N ALA A 150 6.90 1.62 11.66
CA ALA A 150 7.81 2.57 11.04
C ALA A 150 7.10 3.08 9.79
N PHE A 151 6.96 4.40 9.67
CA PHE A 151 6.41 5.04 8.47
C PHE A 151 7.55 5.65 7.68
N GLY A 152 7.68 5.23 6.42
CA GLY A 152 8.55 5.89 5.45
C GLY A 152 7.82 7.06 4.79
N VAL A 153 8.57 7.87 4.06
CA VAL A 153 8.06 9.04 3.34
C VAL A 153 8.21 8.82 1.83
N THR A 154 7.18 9.19 1.08
CA THR A 154 7.14 9.13 -0.39
C THR A 154 6.33 10.31 -0.97
N GLY A 155 6.10 10.31 -2.28
CA GLY A 155 5.31 11.29 -3.01
C GLY A 155 6.15 12.24 -3.88
N GLU A 156 5.65 12.60 -5.06
CA GLU A 156 6.20 13.68 -5.87
C GLU A 156 5.41 14.96 -5.61
N GLY A 157 6.01 15.93 -4.93
CA GLY A 157 5.35 17.18 -4.55
C GLY A 157 4.83 17.14 -3.12
N GLU A 158 3.66 16.54 -2.91
CA GLU A 158 3.05 16.43 -1.57
C GLU A 158 3.54 15.16 -0.86
N PRO A 159 4.06 15.27 0.38
CA PRO A 159 4.56 14.11 1.10
C PRO A 159 3.42 13.17 1.51
N GLN A 160 3.64 11.88 1.27
CA GLN A 160 2.80 10.79 1.75
C GLN A 160 3.58 9.96 2.76
N LEU A 161 2.93 9.56 3.84
CA LEU A 161 3.47 8.53 4.73
C LEU A 161 3.09 7.16 4.18
N PHE A 162 3.96 6.18 4.35
CA PHE A 162 3.62 4.80 4.03
C PHE A 162 4.15 3.84 5.07
N PHE A 163 3.51 2.69 5.19
CA PHE A 163 3.99 1.61 6.03
C PHE A 163 3.85 0.27 5.34
N LEU A 164 4.67 -0.68 5.78
CA LEU A 164 4.79 -1.99 5.18
C LEU A 164 4.19 -3.05 6.09
N VAL A 165 3.39 -3.93 5.52
CA VAL A 165 2.78 -5.02 6.25
C VAL A 165 2.73 -6.31 5.45
N GLY A 166 3.06 -7.41 6.11
CA GLY A 166 3.10 -8.73 5.50
C GLY A 166 4.44 -9.41 5.76
N ASP A 167 4.68 -10.48 5.01
CA ASP A 167 5.94 -11.20 5.01
C ASP A 167 7.06 -10.29 4.47
N PRO A 168 8.27 -10.25 5.07
CA PRO A 168 9.40 -9.46 4.56
C PRO A 168 9.72 -9.67 3.07
N ASP A 169 9.48 -10.87 2.54
CA ASP A 169 9.72 -11.19 1.13
C ASP A 169 8.53 -10.77 0.24
N HIS A 170 7.35 -10.55 0.84
CA HIS A 170 6.10 -10.19 0.18
C HIS A 170 5.31 -9.14 0.98
N GLN A 171 5.86 -7.94 1.08
CA GLN A 171 5.24 -6.85 1.82
C GLN A 171 4.17 -6.12 0.99
N ASN A 172 3.07 -5.77 1.64
CA ASN A 172 2.10 -4.82 1.12
C ASN A 172 2.47 -3.42 1.59
N LEU A 173 2.41 -2.46 0.67
CA LEU A 173 2.61 -1.06 0.95
C LEU A 173 1.27 -0.35 1.09
N TYR A 174 1.10 0.38 2.19
CA TYR A 174 -0.08 1.19 2.44
C TYR A 174 0.30 2.66 2.53
N LEU A 175 -0.27 3.47 1.64
CA LEU A 175 -0.08 4.91 1.59
C LEU A 175 -1.07 5.63 2.54
N MET A 176 -0.64 6.78 3.03
CA MET A 176 -1.41 7.70 3.85
C MET A 176 -1.11 9.12 3.40
N GLU A 177 -2.18 9.87 3.19
CA GLU A 177 -2.15 11.26 2.74
C GLU A 177 -2.42 12.18 3.92
N LYS A 178 -1.86 13.38 3.88
CA LYS A 178 -2.16 14.38 4.90
C LYS A 178 -3.58 14.91 4.69
N GLU A 179 -4.34 15.06 5.78
CA GLU A 179 -5.68 15.69 5.75
C GLU A 179 -5.62 17.20 5.57
#